data_AF-A0A158K022-F1
#
_entry.id   AF-A0A158K022-F1
#
_cell.length_a   1.000
_cell.length_b   1.000
_cell.length_c   1.000
_cell.angle_alpha   90.00
_cell.angle_beta   90.00
_cell.angle_gamma   90.00
#
_symmetry.space_group_name_H-M   'P 1'
#
loop_
_entity.id
_entity.type
_entity.pdbx_description
1 polymer ?
#
loop_
_entity_poly.entity_id
_entity_poly.type
_entity_poly.pdbx_seq_one_letter_code
_entity_poly.pdbx_strand_id
1 'polypeptide(L)'
;MKRAPPRPDIAAMARRAPKPVWINLEYLSGEDWVADFHMRPSPHPRYPLDKSFFFPGLGKGTGGVLKERDLDARRARFDAAAWWKERVGIERPGAGATVVSLFAYENPAVDALLAQWRDGAAPVVLLVPEGRISGALARFFDVPKFTAGVTARAGALEAHALGFVEQPRFDELLWAADINFVRGEDSFVRAQWARKPFIWHIYPQADDAHLPKLDAALAHYTSTLDPSARDAVSRFWHAWNGTGVPDWADFWRHRPALDARAARWADELAGIGDLAGNLVAHVAARRAG
;
A
#
# COMPACT_ATOMS: atom_id res chain seq x y z
N MET A 1 28.16 0.19 -2.03
CA MET A 1 28.16 1.66 -2.28
C MET A 1 27.14 1.96 -3.37
N LYS A 2 25.90 2.34 -3.03
CA LYS A 2 24.88 2.72 -4.03
C LYS A 2 25.33 4.04 -4.66
N ARG A 3 25.65 4.04 -5.95
CA ARG A 3 25.92 5.29 -6.70
C ARG A 3 24.66 6.15 -6.60
N ALA A 4 24.78 7.37 -6.11
CA ALA A 4 23.73 8.36 -6.28
C ALA A 4 23.43 8.46 -7.78
N PRO A 5 22.15 8.58 -8.19
CA PRO A 5 21.82 8.78 -9.59
C PRO A 5 22.59 10.00 -10.11
N PRO A 6 23.07 9.97 -11.37
CA PRO A 6 23.77 11.13 -11.94
C PRO A 6 22.86 12.34 -11.83
N ARG A 7 23.40 13.45 -11.32
CA ARG A 7 22.66 14.72 -11.28
C ARG A 7 22.27 15.07 -12.73
N PRO A 8 21.03 15.48 -13.00
CA PRO A 8 20.65 15.89 -14.34
C PRO A 8 21.60 16.99 -14.82
N ASP A 9 22.07 16.90 -16.06
CA ASP A 9 22.84 17.98 -16.68
C ASP A 9 21.87 19.12 -17.06
N ILE A 10 21.60 19.97 -16.07
CA ILE A 10 20.67 21.11 -16.19
C ILE A 10 21.12 22.06 -17.30
N ALA A 11 22.44 22.21 -17.51
CA ALA A 11 22.98 23.05 -18.57
C ALA A 11 22.65 22.47 -19.95
N ALA A 12 22.77 21.15 -20.13
CA ALA A 12 22.33 20.48 -21.36
C ALA A 12 20.83 20.61 -21.60
N MET A 13 20.00 20.48 -20.55
CA MET A 13 18.54 20.70 -20.66
C MET A 13 18.22 22.12 -21.14
N ALA A 14 18.91 23.13 -20.60
CA ALA A 14 18.67 24.54 -20.93
C ALA A 14 19.03 24.91 -22.38
N ARG A 15 19.93 24.15 -23.01
CA ARG A 15 20.38 24.36 -24.40
C ARG A 15 19.48 23.72 -25.48
N ARG A 16 18.48 22.92 -25.10
CA ARG A 16 17.61 22.22 -26.06
C ARG A 16 16.53 23.13 -26.65
N ALA A 17 16.14 22.86 -27.90
CA ALA A 17 14.99 23.43 -28.57
C ALA A 17 14.12 22.30 -29.16
N PRO A 18 12.88 22.08 -28.67
CA PRO A 18 12.29 22.74 -27.50
C PRO A 18 12.98 22.33 -26.19
N LYS A 19 12.89 23.19 -25.17
CA LYS A 19 13.38 22.87 -23.82
C LYS A 19 12.57 21.70 -23.23
N PRO A 20 13.18 20.77 -22.51
CA PRO A 20 12.45 19.69 -21.84
C PRO A 20 11.61 20.26 -20.70
N VAL A 21 10.45 19.65 -20.45
CA VAL A 21 9.66 19.90 -19.23
C VAL A 21 10.39 19.24 -18.07
N TRP A 22 10.79 20.02 -17.06
CA TRP A 22 11.47 19.51 -15.88
C TRP A 22 10.46 19.30 -14.75
N ILE A 23 10.31 18.05 -14.33
CA ILE A 23 9.38 17.65 -13.27
C ILE A 23 10.17 17.04 -12.12
N ASN A 24 9.83 17.43 -10.90
CA ASN A 24 10.23 16.73 -9.69
C ASN A 24 9.04 15.91 -9.20
N LEU A 25 9.11 14.59 -9.40
CA LEU A 25 8.11 13.67 -8.88
C LEU A 25 8.39 13.45 -7.39
N GLU A 26 7.48 13.91 -6.55
CA GLU A 26 7.57 13.79 -5.10
C GLU A 26 7.01 12.44 -4.63
N TYR A 27 7.25 12.09 -3.36
CA TYR A 27 6.61 10.95 -2.73
C TYR A 27 5.10 11.19 -2.60
N LEU A 28 4.33 10.09 -2.58
CA LEU A 28 2.90 10.12 -2.26
C LEU A 28 2.68 10.74 -0.88
N SER A 29 1.73 11.67 -0.76
CA SER A 29 1.24 12.13 0.54
C SER A 29 -0.29 12.25 0.54
N GLY A 30 -0.87 12.04 1.71
CA GLY A 30 -2.29 12.31 1.98
C GLY A 30 -2.51 13.67 2.65
N GLU A 31 -1.48 14.46 2.90
CA GLU A 31 -1.60 15.74 3.62
C GLU A 31 -2.20 16.84 2.74
N ASP A 32 -3.13 17.63 3.27
CA ASP A 32 -3.88 18.64 2.49
C ASP A 32 -3.00 19.67 1.78
N TRP A 33 -1.85 20.03 2.38
CA TRP A 33 -0.96 21.04 1.82
C TRP A 33 -0.36 20.63 0.47
N VAL A 34 -0.27 19.33 0.14
CA VAL A 34 0.36 18.93 -1.13
C VAL A 34 -0.40 19.39 -2.36
N ALA A 35 -1.73 19.54 -2.25
CA ALA A 35 -2.56 20.07 -3.32
C ALA A 35 -2.21 21.52 -3.66
N ASP A 36 -1.86 22.33 -2.65
CA ASP A 36 -1.49 23.73 -2.85
C ASP A 36 -0.17 23.88 -3.62
N PHE A 37 0.74 22.92 -3.49
CA PHE A 37 2.07 22.95 -4.13
C PHE A 37 2.16 22.10 -5.41
N HIS A 38 1.15 21.29 -5.69
CA HIS A 38 1.08 20.47 -6.89
C HIS A 38 1.10 21.33 -8.17
N MET A 39 1.93 20.94 -9.14
CA MET A 39 2.21 21.63 -10.41
C MET A 39 2.81 23.05 -10.28
N ARG A 40 3.13 23.54 -9.07
CA ARG A 40 3.72 24.88 -8.93
C ARG A 40 5.07 24.99 -9.66
N PRO A 41 5.27 26.03 -10.48
CA PRO A 41 6.56 26.29 -11.10
C PRO A 41 7.55 26.82 -10.06
N SER A 42 8.79 26.36 -10.18
CA SER A 42 9.95 26.79 -9.42
C SER A 42 11.04 27.16 -10.42
N PRO A 43 11.18 28.46 -10.76
CA PRO A 43 12.20 28.93 -11.68
C PRO A 43 13.60 28.52 -11.21
N HIS A 44 14.44 28.01 -12.12
CA HIS A 44 15.81 27.68 -11.78
C HIS A 44 16.64 28.98 -11.61
N PRO A 45 17.44 29.13 -10.54
CA PRO A 45 18.09 30.40 -10.22
C PRO A 45 19.10 30.89 -11.27
N ARG A 46 19.61 30.00 -12.12
CA ARG A 46 20.67 30.30 -13.11
C ARG A 46 20.29 30.07 -14.57
N TYR A 47 19.33 29.18 -14.84
CA TYR A 47 19.03 28.73 -16.21
C TYR A 47 17.58 29.05 -16.52
N PRO A 48 17.23 29.38 -17.77
CA PRO A 48 15.85 29.71 -18.15
C PRO A 48 15.01 28.42 -18.29
N LEU A 49 14.87 27.70 -17.18
CA LEU A 49 14.12 26.46 -17.00
C LEU A 49 13.27 26.60 -15.73
N ASP A 50 12.02 26.16 -15.79
CA ASP A 50 11.21 25.99 -14.59
C ASP A 50 11.12 24.51 -14.24
N LYS A 51 11.32 24.20 -12.96
CA LYS A 51 10.98 22.90 -12.38
C LYS A 51 9.54 22.94 -11.90
N SER A 52 8.71 21.96 -12.24
CA SER A 52 7.41 21.77 -11.60
C SER A 52 7.52 20.73 -10.49
N PHE A 53 6.93 21.01 -9.33
CA PHE A 53 6.70 19.99 -8.32
C PHE A 53 5.46 19.17 -8.68
N PHE A 54 5.56 17.86 -8.67
CA PHE A 54 4.44 16.97 -9.00
C PHE A 54 4.24 15.96 -7.88
N PHE A 55 3.25 16.24 -7.03
CA PHE A 55 2.89 15.42 -5.89
C PHE A 55 1.82 14.38 -6.26
N PRO A 56 2.10 13.08 -6.17
CA PRO A 56 1.07 12.05 -6.08
C PRO A 56 0.24 12.26 -4.80
N GLY A 57 -1.05 11.93 -4.84
CA GLY A 57 -1.92 12.15 -3.68
C GLY A 57 -3.23 11.37 -3.72
N LEU A 58 -3.88 11.32 -2.55
CA LEU A 58 -5.14 10.61 -2.32
C LEU A 58 -6.38 11.54 -2.46
N GLY A 59 -6.14 12.84 -2.62
CA GLY A 59 -7.17 13.87 -2.68
C GLY A 59 -7.22 14.60 -4.03
N LYS A 60 -8.28 15.38 -4.23
CA LYS A 60 -8.43 16.26 -5.40
C LYS A 60 -7.31 17.31 -5.42
N GLY A 61 -6.94 17.78 -6.62
CA GLY A 61 -5.88 18.78 -6.78
C GLY A 61 -4.46 18.20 -6.67
N THR A 62 -4.33 16.87 -6.59
CA THR A 62 -3.05 16.18 -6.60
C THR A 62 -2.84 15.43 -7.92
N GLY A 63 -1.67 14.80 -8.08
CA GLY A 63 -1.36 14.00 -9.26
C GLY A 63 -2.14 12.69 -9.34
N GLY A 64 -2.90 12.30 -8.33
CA GLY A 64 -3.48 10.96 -8.21
C GLY A 64 -2.41 9.92 -7.90
N VAL A 65 -2.71 8.64 -8.16
CA VAL A 65 -1.78 7.52 -7.93
C VAL A 65 -1.66 6.63 -9.16
N LEU A 66 -0.60 5.83 -9.24
CA LEU A 66 -0.37 4.93 -10.38
C LEU A 66 -1.49 3.88 -10.48
N LYS A 67 -2.06 3.75 -11.68
CA LYS A 67 -3.03 2.71 -12.03
C LYS A 67 -2.85 2.33 -13.49
N GLU A 68 -2.60 1.05 -13.76
CA GLU A 68 -2.50 0.56 -15.13
C GLU A 68 -3.88 0.47 -15.77
N ARG A 69 -3.97 0.81 -17.06
CA ARG A 69 -5.23 0.81 -17.83
C ARG A 69 -5.94 -0.54 -17.84
N ASP A 70 -5.18 -1.64 -17.80
CA ASP A 70 -5.71 -3.00 -17.86
C ASP A 70 -5.96 -3.62 -16.47
N LEU A 71 -5.64 -2.91 -15.38
CA LEU A 71 -5.69 -3.44 -14.01
C LEU A 71 -7.06 -4.01 -13.64
N ASP A 72 -8.13 -3.27 -13.94
CA ASP A 72 -9.49 -3.70 -13.63
C ASP A 72 -9.91 -4.94 -14.44
N ALA A 73 -9.46 -5.03 -15.70
CA ALA A 73 -9.72 -6.19 -16.55
C ALA A 73 -8.94 -7.42 -16.08
N ARG A 74 -7.70 -7.26 -15.62
CA ARG A 74 -6.90 -8.33 -15.00
C ARG A 74 -7.56 -8.83 -13.72
N ARG A 75 -7.97 -7.91 -12.83
CA ARG A 75 -8.66 -8.25 -11.57
C ARG A 75 -9.98 -9.00 -11.82
N ALA A 76 -10.77 -8.57 -12.80
CA ALA A 76 -12.04 -9.22 -13.12
C ALA A 76 -11.89 -10.66 -13.67
N ARG A 77 -10.74 -10.97 -14.27
CA ARG A 77 -10.42 -12.31 -14.82
C ARG A 77 -9.65 -13.18 -13.83
N PHE A 78 -9.30 -12.67 -12.66
CA PHE A 78 -8.49 -13.37 -11.69
C PHE A 78 -9.25 -14.57 -11.10
N ASP A 79 -8.70 -15.76 -11.29
CA ASP A 79 -9.20 -16.99 -10.67
C ASP A 79 -8.43 -17.26 -9.38
N ALA A 80 -9.06 -16.92 -8.26
CA ALA A 80 -8.47 -17.15 -6.95
C ALA A 80 -8.29 -18.63 -6.63
N ALA A 81 -9.19 -19.51 -7.05
CA ALA A 81 -9.08 -20.94 -6.74
C ALA A 81 -7.88 -21.55 -7.47
N ALA A 82 -7.72 -21.25 -8.75
CA ALA A 82 -6.55 -21.64 -9.53
C ALA A 82 -5.25 -21.06 -8.95
N TRP A 83 -5.25 -19.79 -8.56
CA TRP A 83 -4.09 -19.14 -7.95
C TRP A 83 -3.67 -19.84 -6.65
N TRP A 84 -4.62 -20.18 -5.77
CA TRP A 84 -4.32 -20.87 -4.52
C TRP A 84 -3.69 -22.24 -4.76
N LYS A 85 -4.26 -23.00 -5.69
CA LYS A 85 -3.73 -24.32 -6.06
C LYS A 85 -2.32 -24.23 -6.66
N GLU A 86 -2.07 -23.25 -7.54
CA GLU A 86 -0.76 -23.09 -8.19
C GLU A 86 0.30 -22.53 -7.25
N ARG A 87 -0.06 -21.53 -6.42
CA ARG A 87 0.90 -20.70 -5.68
C ARG A 87 1.08 -21.11 -4.23
N VAL A 88 0.06 -21.69 -3.63
CA VAL A 88 0.07 -22.17 -2.24
C VAL A 88 0.12 -23.70 -2.20
N GLY A 89 -0.45 -24.39 -3.21
CA GLY A 89 -0.47 -25.86 -3.29
C GLY A 89 -1.67 -26.49 -2.59
N ILE A 90 -2.66 -25.69 -2.16
CA ILE A 90 -3.88 -26.13 -1.49
C ILE A 90 -5.11 -25.45 -2.09
N GLU A 91 -6.29 -26.01 -1.83
CA GLU A 91 -7.56 -25.35 -2.15
C GLU A 91 -7.73 -24.09 -1.31
N ARG A 92 -8.37 -23.06 -1.89
CA ARG A 92 -8.65 -21.80 -1.17
C ARG A 92 -9.48 -22.09 0.08
N PRO A 93 -9.11 -21.55 1.26
CA PRO A 93 -9.91 -21.68 2.47
C PRO A 93 -11.36 -21.22 2.27
N GLY A 94 -12.30 -21.98 2.84
CA GLY A 94 -13.72 -21.64 2.77
C GLY A 94 -14.08 -20.38 3.58
N ALA A 95 -15.33 -19.91 3.46
CA ALA A 95 -15.79 -18.65 4.03
C ALA A 95 -15.69 -18.53 5.58
N GLY A 96 -15.49 -19.65 6.29
CA GLY A 96 -15.27 -19.65 7.74
C GLY A 96 -13.86 -19.24 8.17
N ALA A 97 -12.90 -19.20 7.23
CA ALA A 97 -11.55 -18.73 7.49
C ALA A 97 -11.37 -17.31 6.93
N THR A 98 -10.51 -16.51 7.58
CA THR A 98 -10.05 -15.22 7.04
C THR A 98 -8.68 -15.40 6.41
N VAL A 99 -8.54 -15.07 5.13
CA VAL A 99 -7.24 -15.03 4.47
C VAL A 99 -6.61 -13.66 4.64
N VAL A 100 -5.36 -13.62 5.10
CA VAL A 100 -4.60 -12.39 5.30
C VAL A 100 -3.31 -12.44 4.48
N SER A 101 -3.05 -11.45 3.62
CA SER A 101 -1.70 -11.27 3.06
C SER A 101 -0.87 -10.42 4.03
N LEU A 102 0.34 -10.84 4.38
CA LEU A 102 1.20 -10.13 5.31
C LEU A 102 2.53 -9.69 4.69
N PHE A 103 2.61 -8.41 4.31
CA PHE A 103 3.81 -7.77 3.78
C PHE A 103 4.17 -6.51 4.58
N ALA A 104 5.03 -6.70 5.59
CA ALA A 104 5.40 -5.67 6.58
C ALA A 104 6.91 -5.56 6.78
N TYR A 105 7.38 -4.42 7.33
CA TYR A 105 8.71 -4.33 7.95
C TYR A 105 8.76 -5.17 9.24
N GLU A 106 9.92 -5.26 9.87
CA GLU A 106 10.02 -5.69 11.26
C GLU A 106 9.02 -4.90 12.10
N ASN A 107 8.13 -5.59 12.83
CA ASN A 107 7.03 -4.95 13.55
C ASN A 107 6.90 -5.55 14.95
N PRO A 108 7.09 -4.77 16.04
CA PRO A 108 6.94 -5.28 17.40
C PRO A 108 5.48 -5.67 17.73
N ALA A 109 4.49 -5.11 17.03
CA ALA A 109 3.07 -5.43 17.23
C ALA A 109 2.66 -6.79 16.65
N VAL A 110 3.51 -7.43 15.84
CA VAL A 110 3.14 -8.68 15.13
C VAL A 110 2.89 -9.83 16.09
N ASP A 111 3.70 -10.00 17.13
CA ASP A 111 3.58 -11.14 18.04
C ASP A 111 2.23 -11.14 18.79
N ALA A 112 1.78 -9.96 19.21
CA ALA A 112 0.47 -9.78 19.85
C ALA A 112 -0.70 -10.08 18.90
N LEU A 113 -0.56 -9.72 17.62
CA LEU A 113 -1.58 -10.01 16.61
C LEU A 113 -1.62 -11.50 16.24
N LEU A 114 -0.45 -12.13 16.06
CA LEU A 114 -0.36 -13.57 15.79
C LEU A 114 -0.92 -14.40 16.95
N ALA A 115 -0.70 -13.97 18.21
CA ALA A 115 -1.31 -14.61 19.38
C ALA A 115 -2.84 -14.54 19.35
N GLN A 116 -3.41 -13.37 19.01
CA GLN A 116 -4.87 -13.23 18.85
C GLN A 116 -5.43 -14.15 17.76
N TRP A 117 -4.72 -14.32 16.65
CA TRP A 117 -5.15 -15.23 15.59
C TRP A 117 -4.97 -16.71 15.95
N ARG A 118 -3.91 -17.05 16.70
CA ARG A 118 -3.70 -18.41 17.23
C ARG A 118 -4.83 -18.82 18.17
N ASP A 119 -5.23 -17.92 19.07
CA ASP A 119 -6.18 -18.20 20.16
C ASP A 119 -7.63 -17.85 19.80
N GLY A 120 -7.86 -17.27 18.61
CA GLY A 120 -9.17 -16.86 18.13
C GLY A 120 -10.09 -18.01 17.73
N ALA A 121 -11.40 -17.76 17.73
CA ALA A 121 -12.40 -18.77 17.36
C ALA A 121 -12.50 -19.03 15.85
N ALA A 122 -12.23 -18.03 15.02
CA ALA A 122 -12.29 -18.12 13.57
C ALA A 122 -10.89 -18.37 12.99
N PRO A 123 -10.69 -19.39 12.13
CA PRO A 123 -9.39 -19.66 11.51
C PRO A 123 -8.84 -18.47 10.71
N VAL A 124 -7.53 -18.26 10.79
CA VAL A 124 -6.79 -17.28 9.99
C VAL A 124 -5.72 -18.00 9.19
N VAL A 125 -5.67 -17.70 7.88
CA VAL A 125 -4.64 -18.22 6.97
C VAL A 125 -3.79 -17.07 6.45
N LEU A 126 -2.51 -17.07 6.78
CA LEU A 126 -1.54 -16.07 6.35
C LEU A 126 -0.86 -16.48 5.05
N LEU A 127 -0.82 -15.55 4.10
CA LEU A 127 0.01 -15.60 2.90
C LEU A 127 1.15 -14.60 3.07
N VAL A 128 2.38 -15.08 3.19
CA VAL A 128 3.53 -14.24 3.60
C VAL A 128 4.62 -14.29 2.54
N PRO A 129 4.76 -13.27 1.69
CA PRO A 129 5.94 -13.13 0.83
C PRO A 129 7.20 -13.06 1.69
N GLU A 130 8.22 -13.82 1.31
CA GLU A 130 9.51 -13.81 2.00
C GLU A 130 10.08 -12.38 2.09
N GLY A 131 10.45 -11.97 3.30
CA GLY A 131 10.91 -10.60 3.52
C GLY A 131 11.21 -10.27 4.97
N ARG A 132 11.11 -8.98 5.30
CA ARG A 132 11.52 -8.42 6.60
C ARG A 132 10.77 -9.02 7.79
N ILE A 133 9.49 -9.34 7.62
CA ILE A 133 8.67 -9.92 8.68
C ILE A 133 8.94 -11.42 8.91
N SER A 134 9.58 -12.12 7.97
CA SER A 134 9.82 -13.57 8.03
C SER A 134 10.55 -14.01 9.30
N GLY A 135 11.46 -13.19 9.84
CA GLY A 135 12.16 -13.49 11.08
C GLY A 135 11.24 -13.53 12.32
N ALA A 136 10.22 -12.67 12.37
CA ALA A 136 9.23 -12.69 13.45
C ALA A 136 8.34 -13.95 13.35
N LEU A 137 7.93 -14.31 12.14
CA LEU A 137 7.11 -15.50 11.86
C LEU A 137 7.87 -16.78 12.23
N ALA A 138 9.15 -16.87 11.86
CA ALA A 138 10.00 -18.01 12.22
C ALA A 138 10.07 -18.19 13.73
N ARG A 139 10.25 -17.09 14.48
CA ARG A 139 10.29 -17.09 15.95
C ARG A 139 8.95 -17.50 16.57
N PHE A 140 7.84 -16.96 16.06
CA PHE A 140 6.51 -17.25 16.59
C PHE A 140 6.10 -18.71 16.40
N PHE A 141 6.40 -19.28 15.24
CA PHE A 141 6.07 -20.68 14.92
C PHE A 141 7.12 -21.70 15.39
N ASP A 142 8.18 -21.25 16.05
CA ASP A 142 9.31 -22.09 16.48
C ASP A 142 9.92 -22.92 15.35
N VAL A 143 10.15 -22.28 14.19
CA VAL A 143 10.81 -22.89 13.03
C VAL A 143 12.16 -22.20 12.74
N PRO A 144 13.18 -22.92 12.22
CA PRO A 144 14.50 -22.32 12.01
C PRO A 144 14.49 -21.12 11.06
N LYS A 145 13.66 -21.17 10.01
CA LYS A 145 13.46 -20.11 9.02
C LYS A 145 12.05 -20.21 8.44
N PHE A 146 11.46 -19.06 8.10
CA PHE A 146 10.16 -18.96 7.44
C PHE A 146 10.32 -18.41 6.01
N THR A 147 10.76 -19.28 5.10
CA THR A 147 11.11 -18.98 3.70
C THR A 147 10.17 -19.72 2.74
N ALA A 148 10.22 -19.39 1.45
CA ALA A 148 9.37 -19.98 0.41
C ALA A 148 9.12 -21.50 0.57
N GLY A 149 7.85 -21.90 0.57
CA GLY A 149 7.43 -23.30 0.68
C GLY A 149 7.23 -23.80 2.12
N VAL A 150 7.69 -23.06 3.14
CA VAL A 150 7.39 -23.39 4.54
C VAL A 150 5.91 -23.13 4.83
N THR A 151 5.26 -24.12 5.43
CA THR A 151 3.94 -23.98 6.05
C THR A 151 4.06 -24.25 7.54
N ALA A 152 3.43 -23.43 8.36
CA ALA A 152 3.42 -23.58 9.81
C ALA A 152 2.02 -23.33 10.38
N ARG A 153 1.73 -23.92 11.54
CA ARG A 153 0.44 -23.79 12.21
C ARG A 153 0.62 -23.64 13.71
N ALA A 154 -0.18 -22.77 14.33
CA ALA A 154 -0.34 -22.67 15.76
C ALA A 154 -1.81 -22.36 16.08
N GLY A 155 -2.49 -23.23 16.83
CA GLY A 155 -3.92 -23.05 17.16
C GLY A 155 -4.78 -22.87 15.89
N ALA A 156 -5.56 -21.79 15.85
CA ALA A 156 -6.41 -21.40 14.72
C ALA A 156 -5.67 -20.63 13.60
N LEU A 157 -4.35 -20.42 13.74
CA LEU A 157 -3.51 -19.71 12.77
C LEU A 157 -2.70 -20.69 11.93
N GLU A 158 -2.83 -20.59 10.62
CA GLU A 158 -1.97 -21.25 9.63
C GLU A 158 -1.25 -20.20 8.78
N ALA A 159 -0.01 -20.46 8.37
CA ALA A 159 0.79 -19.54 7.58
C ALA A 159 1.55 -20.27 6.47
N HIS A 160 1.51 -19.71 5.27
CA HIS A 160 2.25 -20.17 4.09
C HIS A 160 3.25 -19.10 3.65
N ALA A 161 4.52 -19.47 3.67
CA ALA A 161 5.60 -18.64 3.15
C ALA A 161 5.65 -18.74 1.62
N LEU A 162 5.49 -17.61 0.95
CA LEU A 162 5.56 -17.49 -0.50
C LEU A 162 6.95 -17.03 -0.91
N GLY A 163 7.45 -17.55 -2.03
CA GLY A 163 8.67 -17.05 -2.64
C GLY A 163 8.53 -15.61 -3.12
N PHE A 164 9.62 -15.05 -3.65
CA PHE A 164 9.62 -13.70 -4.21
C PHE A 164 8.49 -13.54 -5.23
N VAL A 165 7.65 -12.53 -5.00
CA VAL A 165 6.51 -12.21 -5.86
C VAL A 165 6.93 -11.04 -6.76
N GLU A 166 6.99 -11.29 -8.06
CA GLU A 166 7.23 -10.23 -9.04
C GLU A 166 6.13 -9.16 -8.96
N GLN A 167 6.48 -7.90 -9.23
CA GLN A 167 5.57 -6.76 -9.04
C GLN A 167 4.18 -6.93 -9.70
N PRO A 168 4.04 -7.42 -10.95
CA PRO A 168 2.71 -7.65 -11.55
C PRO A 168 1.89 -8.73 -10.84
N ARG A 169 2.57 -9.71 -10.22
CA ARG A 169 1.98 -10.82 -9.47
C ARG A 169 1.67 -10.46 -8.03
N PHE A 170 2.16 -9.31 -7.55
CA PHE A 170 1.81 -8.82 -6.22
C PHE A 170 0.33 -8.44 -6.15
N ASP A 171 -0.23 -7.89 -7.23
CA ASP A 171 -1.67 -7.63 -7.32
C ASP A 171 -2.51 -8.91 -7.11
N GLU A 172 -2.09 -10.03 -7.69
CA GLU A 172 -2.77 -11.32 -7.58
C GLU A 172 -2.79 -11.84 -6.14
N LEU A 173 -1.70 -11.66 -5.39
CA LEU A 173 -1.66 -11.96 -3.96
C LEU A 173 -2.71 -11.13 -3.19
N LEU A 174 -2.80 -9.84 -3.48
CA LEU A 174 -3.77 -8.95 -2.84
C LEU A 174 -5.22 -9.33 -3.18
N TRP A 175 -5.44 -9.83 -4.40
CA TRP A 175 -6.74 -10.34 -4.86
C TRP A 175 -7.07 -11.73 -4.31
N ALA A 176 -6.07 -12.51 -3.88
CA ALA A 176 -6.25 -13.83 -3.29
C ALA A 176 -6.63 -13.77 -1.80
N ALA A 177 -6.23 -12.73 -1.08
CA ALA A 177 -6.50 -12.54 0.35
C ALA A 177 -7.79 -11.77 0.63
N ASP A 178 -8.36 -11.87 1.83
CA ASP A 178 -9.56 -11.10 2.22
C ASP A 178 -9.18 -9.74 2.82
N ILE A 179 -8.00 -9.63 3.41
CA ILE A 179 -7.42 -8.38 3.91
C ILE A 179 -5.91 -8.37 3.69
N ASN A 180 -5.38 -7.18 3.39
CA ASN A 180 -4.00 -7.00 3.00
C ASN A 180 -3.22 -6.10 3.97
N PHE A 181 -2.22 -6.65 4.66
CA PHE A 181 -1.23 -5.88 5.38
C PHE A 181 -0.09 -5.56 4.43
N VAL A 182 0.11 -4.26 4.16
CA VAL A 182 1.06 -3.75 3.17
C VAL A 182 1.95 -2.67 3.77
N ARG A 183 2.97 -2.24 3.03
CA ARG A 183 3.96 -1.28 3.56
C ARG A 183 4.53 -0.33 2.51
N GLY A 184 5.19 0.72 2.97
CA GLY A 184 5.83 1.69 2.07
C GLY A 184 4.82 2.34 1.13
N GLU A 185 5.23 2.74 -0.08
CA GLU A 185 4.36 3.49 -0.99
C GLU A 185 3.66 2.63 -2.04
N ASP A 186 4.42 1.83 -2.80
CA ASP A 186 3.87 1.07 -3.93
C ASP A 186 2.78 0.08 -3.48
N SER A 187 3.10 -0.80 -2.52
CA SER A 187 2.12 -1.80 -2.04
C SER A 187 0.92 -1.19 -1.32
N PHE A 188 1.07 0.02 -0.76
CA PHE A 188 -0.04 0.80 -0.22
C PHE A 188 -1.00 1.25 -1.32
N VAL A 189 -0.48 1.72 -2.46
CA VAL A 189 -1.31 2.03 -3.64
C VAL A 189 -1.96 0.76 -4.20
N ARG A 190 -1.21 -0.34 -4.33
CA ARG A 190 -1.74 -1.61 -4.87
C ARG A 190 -2.88 -2.17 -4.03
N ALA A 191 -2.77 -2.11 -2.69
CA ALA A 191 -3.83 -2.57 -1.79
C ALA A 191 -5.16 -1.82 -1.96
N GLN A 192 -5.10 -0.52 -2.24
CA GLN A 192 -6.30 0.29 -2.52
C GLN A 192 -6.98 -0.20 -3.81
N TRP A 193 -6.20 -0.53 -4.84
CA TRP A 193 -6.72 -1.08 -6.09
C TRP A 193 -7.20 -2.54 -6.01
N ALA A 194 -6.83 -3.27 -4.97
CA ALA A 194 -7.37 -4.60 -4.70
C ALA A 194 -8.85 -4.56 -4.32
N ARG A 195 -9.39 -3.40 -3.89
CA ARG A 195 -10.77 -3.22 -3.43
C ARG A 195 -11.12 -4.11 -2.24
N LYS A 196 -10.16 -4.32 -1.34
CA LYS A 196 -10.29 -5.11 -0.11
C LYS A 196 -9.79 -4.32 1.08
N PRO A 197 -10.26 -4.61 2.31
CA PRO A 197 -9.68 -4.05 3.52
C PRO A 197 -8.16 -4.17 3.52
N PHE A 198 -7.49 -3.17 4.07
CA PHE A 198 -6.04 -3.17 4.14
C PHE A 198 -5.54 -2.42 5.37
N ILE A 199 -4.33 -2.78 5.81
CA ILE A 199 -3.60 -2.14 6.89
C ILE A 199 -2.27 -1.66 6.33
N TRP A 200 -1.92 -0.40 6.62
CA TRP A 200 -0.67 0.19 6.16
C TRP A 200 0.37 0.22 7.28
N HIS A 201 1.52 -0.42 7.04
CA HIS A 201 2.74 -0.19 7.80
C HIS A 201 3.59 0.85 7.07
N ILE A 202 3.45 2.12 7.46
CA ILE A 202 4.23 3.21 6.87
C ILE A 202 5.71 3.03 7.24
N TYR A 203 6.63 3.56 6.41
CA TYR A 203 8.05 3.47 6.72
C TYR A 203 8.36 4.23 8.02
N PRO A 204 8.90 3.57 9.07
CA PRO A 204 9.22 4.25 10.32
C PRO A 204 10.29 5.33 10.09
N GLN A 205 10.03 6.53 10.58
CA GLN A 205 10.96 7.66 10.54
C GLN A 205 11.29 8.10 11.98
N ALA A 206 12.47 8.72 12.15
CA ALA A 206 12.88 9.27 13.44
C ALA A 206 11.85 10.29 13.96
N ASP A 207 11.76 10.39 15.29
CA ASP A 207 10.86 11.31 16.01
C ASP A 207 9.39 11.20 15.59
N ASP A 208 8.96 10.01 15.19
CA ASP A 208 7.58 9.71 14.77
C ASP A 208 7.05 10.61 13.64
N ALA A 209 7.94 11.18 12.83
CA ALA A 209 7.60 12.08 11.71
C ALA A 209 6.72 11.44 10.62
N HIS A 210 6.56 10.12 10.67
CA HIS A 210 5.70 9.36 9.78
C HIS A 210 4.22 9.36 10.21
N LEU A 211 3.91 9.65 11.48
CA LEU A 211 2.54 9.62 12.01
C LEU A 211 1.61 10.66 11.35
N PRO A 212 2.01 11.93 11.12
CA PRO A 212 1.14 12.87 10.40
C PRO A 212 0.72 12.38 9.01
N LYS A 213 1.62 11.68 8.30
CA LYS A 213 1.34 11.10 6.99
C LYS A 213 0.40 9.89 7.09
N LEU A 214 0.51 9.10 8.17
CA LEU A 214 -0.44 8.03 8.48
C LEU A 214 -1.84 8.59 8.74
N ASP A 215 -1.93 9.64 9.57
CA ASP A 215 -3.18 10.30 9.95
C ASP A 215 -3.89 10.91 8.76
N ALA A 216 -3.13 11.56 7.88
CA ALA A 216 -3.68 12.16 6.66
C ALA A 216 -4.27 11.08 5.72
N ALA A 217 -3.56 9.95 5.55
CA ALA A 217 -4.09 8.82 4.79
C ALA A 217 -5.33 8.19 5.44
N LEU A 218 -5.34 8.05 6.78
CA LEU A 218 -6.49 7.58 7.54
C LEU A 218 -7.69 8.51 7.37
N ALA A 219 -7.50 9.83 7.42
CA ALA A 219 -8.58 10.81 7.28
C ALA A 219 -9.28 10.68 5.92
N HIS A 220 -8.50 10.56 4.84
CA HIS A 220 -9.03 10.28 3.50
C HIS A 220 -9.80 8.96 3.46
N TYR A 221 -9.14 7.87 3.89
CA TYR A 221 -9.71 6.53 3.79
C TYR A 221 -10.94 6.34 4.70
N THR A 222 -11.03 6.97 5.85
CA THR A 222 -12.11 6.73 6.82
C THR A 222 -13.22 7.78 6.82
N SER A 223 -13.13 8.78 5.95
CA SER A 223 -14.04 9.93 5.86
C SER A 223 -15.54 9.56 5.79
N THR A 224 -15.89 8.48 5.07
CA THR A 224 -17.28 8.03 4.92
C THR A 224 -17.67 6.85 5.81
N LEU A 225 -16.78 6.41 6.70
CA LEU A 225 -17.09 5.35 7.66
C LEU A 225 -17.89 5.91 8.84
N ASP A 226 -18.78 5.10 9.38
CA ASP A 226 -19.43 5.37 10.66
C ASP A 226 -18.37 5.54 11.78
N PRO A 227 -18.64 6.38 12.79
CA PRO A 227 -17.65 6.70 13.83
C PRO A 227 -17.01 5.48 14.49
N SER A 228 -17.79 4.46 14.83
CA SER A 228 -17.27 3.25 15.48
C SER A 228 -16.29 2.47 14.61
N ALA A 229 -16.58 2.32 13.30
CA ALA A 229 -15.70 1.66 12.35
C ALA A 229 -14.45 2.50 12.08
N ARG A 230 -14.61 3.83 11.94
CA ARG A 230 -13.49 4.78 11.78
C ARG A 230 -12.52 4.65 12.95
N ASP A 231 -13.02 4.73 14.17
CA ASP A 231 -12.18 4.70 15.36
C ASP A 231 -11.46 3.36 15.51
N ALA A 232 -12.12 2.25 15.16
CA ALA A 232 -11.51 0.93 15.15
C ALA A 232 -10.37 0.81 14.11
N VAL A 233 -10.57 1.34 12.89
CA VAL A 233 -9.51 1.38 11.86
C VAL A 233 -8.34 2.25 12.32
N SER A 234 -8.61 3.45 12.83
CA SER A 234 -7.58 4.37 13.31
C SER A 234 -6.76 3.74 14.43
N ARG A 235 -7.41 3.21 15.48
CA ARG A 235 -6.70 2.52 16.57
C ARG A 235 -5.85 1.36 16.05
N PHE A 236 -6.38 0.55 15.15
CA PHE A 236 -5.65 -0.60 14.62
C PHE A 236 -4.43 -0.18 13.80
N TRP A 237 -4.56 0.83 12.92
CA TRP A 237 -3.45 1.36 12.14
C TRP A 237 -2.37 1.96 13.03
N HIS A 238 -2.75 2.75 14.04
CA HIS A 238 -1.80 3.30 15.00
C HIS A 238 -1.07 2.22 15.79
N ALA A 239 -1.80 1.22 16.30
CA ALA A 239 -1.19 0.10 17.02
C ALA A 239 -0.25 -0.71 16.13
N TRP A 240 -0.61 -0.92 14.86
CA TRP A 240 0.24 -1.57 13.89
C TRP A 240 1.50 -0.75 13.53
N ASN A 241 1.48 0.57 13.75
CA ASN A 241 2.63 1.46 13.55
C ASN A 241 3.29 1.89 14.88
N GLY A 242 3.07 1.14 15.97
CA GLY A 242 3.82 1.30 17.23
C GLY A 242 3.10 2.04 18.35
N THR A 243 1.86 2.49 18.16
CA THR A 243 1.08 3.19 19.19
C THR A 243 -0.04 2.31 19.76
N GLY A 244 0.27 1.56 20.82
CA GLY A 244 -0.67 0.65 21.49
C GLY A 244 -0.53 -0.81 21.04
N VAL A 245 -1.58 -1.61 21.25
CA VAL A 245 -1.63 -3.03 20.89
C VAL A 245 -2.77 -3.25 19.90
N PRO A 246 -2.56 -3.96 18.76
CA PRO A 246 -3.64 -4.22 17.82
C PRO A 246 -4.77 -4.99 18.49
N ASP A 247 -6.03 -4.60 18.24
CA ASP A 247 -7.22 -5.33 18.67
C ASP A 247 -7.95 -5.86 17.43
N TRP A 248 -7.72 -7.14 17.13
CA TRP A 248 -8.28 -7.79 15.95
C TRP A 248 -9.80 -7.94 16.05
N ALA A 249 -10.34 -8.21 17.24
CA ALA A 249 -11.77 -8.40 17.43
C ALA A 249 -12.54 -7.08 17.24
N ASP A 250 -12.05 -5.98 17.82
CA ASP A 250 -12.64 -4.65 17.66
C ASP A 250 -12.58 -4.16 16.21
N PHE A 251 -11.47 -4.40 15.51
CA PHE A 251 -11.33 -4.05 14.10
C PHE A 251 -12.20 -4.94 13.19
N TRP A 252 -12.08 -6.26 13.31
CA TRP A 252 -12.64 -7.19 12.33
C TRP A 252 -14.14 -7.42 12.46
N ARG A 253 -14.77 -7.05 13.59
CA ARG A 253 -16.25 -7.03 13.70
C ARG A 253 -16.89 -6.06 12.69
N HIS A 254 -16.15 -5.06 12.21
CA HIS A 254 -16.61 -4.09 11.22
C HIS A 254 -16.39 -4.56 9.77
N ARG A 255 -15.97 -5.81 9.53
CA ARG A 255 -15.64 -6.35 8.19
C ARG A 255 -16.63 -5.95 7.09
N PRO A 256 -17.97 -6.08 7.23
CA PRO A 256 -18.89 -5.69 6.16
C PRO A 256 -18.77 -4.22 5.75
N ALA A 257 -18.58 -3.31 6.72
CA ALA A 257 -18.39 -1.89 6.45
C ALA A 257 -17.03 -1.61 5.79
N LEU A 258 -15.99 -2.34 6.20
CA LEU A 258 -14.65 -2.23 5.65
C LEU A 258 -14.58 -2.73 4.20
N ASP A 259 -15.23 -3.86 3.89
CA ASP A 259 -15.33 -4.41 2.53
C ASP A 259 -16.02 -3.40 1.60
N ALA A 260 -17.17 -2.86 2.05
CA ALA A 260 -17.90 -1.85 1.29
C ALA A 260 -17.09 -0.55 1.12
N ARG A 261 -16.32 -0.16 2.15
CA ARG A 261 -15.47 1.03 2.07
C ARG A 261 -14.32 0.85 1.09
N ALA A 262 -13.64 -0.29 1.10
CA ALA A 262 -12.53 -0.55 0.20
C ALA A 262 -12.96 -0.49 -1.27
N ALA A 263 -14.15 -1.02 -1.59
CA ALA A 263 -14.71 -0.95 -2.94
C ALA A 263 -15.03 0.48 -3.38
N ARG A 264 -15.69 1.27 -2.52
CA ARG A 264 -16.03 2.69 -2.80
C ARG A 264 -14.79 3.58 -2.87
N TRP A 265 -13.83 3.37 -1.98
CA TRP A 265 -12.59 4.14 -1.94
C TRP A 265 -11.81 4.03 -3.24
N ALA A 266 -11.71 2.83 -3.81
CA ALA A 266 -11.08 2.66 -5.10
C ALA A 266 -11.78 3.46 -6.21
N ASP A 267 -13.12 3.53 -6.20
CA ASP A 267 -13.87 4.31 -7.20
C ASP A 267 -13.65 5.82 -7.00
N GLU A 268 -13.62 6.30 -5.75
CA GLU A 268 -13.29 7.69 -5.40
C GLU A 268 -11.87 8.07 -5.85
N LEU A 269 -10.89 7.22 -5.56
CA LEU A 269 -9.48 7.41 -5.92
C LEU A 269 -9.30 7.42 -7.44
N ALA A 270 -10.01 6.56 -8.17
CA ALA A 270 -10.00 6.57 -9.63
C ALA A 270 -10.60 7.87 -10.21
N GLY A 271 -11.53 8.51 -9.50
CA GLY A 271 -12.12 9.78 -9.89
C GLY A 271 -11.15 10.97 -9.89
N ILE A 272 -9.97 10.86 -9.28
CA ILE A 272 -8.90 11.87 -9.32
C ILE A 272 -8.11 11.81 -10.65
N GLY A 273 -8.18 10.67 -11.36
CA GLY A 273 -7.32 10.34 -12.48
C GLY A 273 -6.05 9.59 -12.04
N ASP A 274 -5.43 8.86 -12.97
CA ASP A 274 -4.18 8.14 -12.69
C ASP A 274 -2.96 9.06 -12.83
N LEU A 275 -1.91 8.73 -12.08
CA LEU A 275 -0.67 9.52 -12.03
C LEU A 275 -0.04 9.73 -13.41
N ALA A 276 -0.03 8.71 -14.26
CA ALA A 276 0.58 8.80 -15.57
C ALA A 276 -0.24 9.70 -16.51
N GLY A 277 -1.56 9.57 -16.51
CA GLY A 277 -2.48 10.41 -17.26
C GLY A 277 -2.37 11.89 -16.86
N ASN A 278 -2.40 12.17 -15.55
CA ASN A 278 -2.26 13.53 -15.02
C ASN A 278 -0.87 14.13 -15.34
N LEU A 279 0.18 13.32 -15.30
CA LEU A 279 1.54 13.74 -15.66
C LEU A 279 1.64 14.10 -17.15
N VAL A 280 1.04 13.30 -18.04
CA VAL A 280 0.98 13.58 -19.48
C VAL A 280 0.21 14.87 -19.75
N ALA A 281 -0.92 15.09 -19.06
CA ALA A 281 -1.69 16.33 -19.19
C ALA A 281 -0.87 17.56 -18.77
N HIS A 282 -0.12 17.48 -17.66
CA HIS A 282 0.78 18.54 -17.21
C HIS A 282 1.89 18.83 -18.22
N VAL A 283 2.54 17.80 -18.76
CA VAL A 283 3.59 17.96 -19.78
C VAL A 283 3.02 18.61 -21.06
N ALA A 284 1.82 18.22 -21.48
CA ALA A 284 1.16 18.82 -22.64
C ALA A 284 0.86 20.31 -22.42
N ALA A 285 0.31 20.68 -21.27
CA ALA A 285 0.04 22.07 -20.91
C ALA A 285 1.32 22.92 -20.88
N ARG A 286 2.41 22.41 -20.30
CA ARG A 286 3.72 23.07 -20.24
C ARG A 286 4.44 23.21 -21.59
N ARG A 287 4.01 22.48 -22.62
CA ARG A 287 4.56 22.60 -23.99
C ARG A 287 3.73 23.55 -24.86
N ALA A 288 2.47 23.77 -24.50
CA ALA A 288 1.55 24.64 -25.23
C ALA A 288 1.64 26.11 -24.83
N GLY A 289 2.02 26.39 -23.57
CA GLY A 289 2.35 27.73 -23.07
C GLY A 289 3.83 28.05 -23.19
#